data_AF-A0A1Q5J7P1-F1
#
_entry.id   AF-A0A1Q5J7P1-F1
#
_cell.length_a   1.000
_cell.length_b   1.000
_cell.length_c   1.000
_cell.angle_alpha   90.00
_cell.angle_beta   90.00
_cell.angle_gamma   90.00
#
_symmetry.space_group_name_H-M   'P 1'
#
loop_
_entity.id
_entity.type
_entity.pdbx_description
1 polymer ?
#
loop_
_entity_poly.entity_id
_entity_poly.type
_entity_poly.pdbx_seq_one_letter_code
_entity_poly.pdbx_strand_id
1 'polypeptide(L)' 'MTGDHTETEDPRLPLLTTSEVLQTIGYLQRLVSLDTTHHGYAASRLAADLAKRVSQHTVGS' A
#
# COMPACT_ATOMS: atom_id res chain seq x y z
N MET A 1 -19.78 33.18 -14.77
CA MET A 1 -18.30 33.22 -14.77
C MET A 1 -17.83 32.01 -13.97
N THR A 2 -17.78 30.83 -14.60
CA THR A 2 -17.33 29.58 -13.99
C THR A 2 -15.82 29.67 -13.82
N GLY A 3 -15.39 29.80 -12.56
CA GLY A 3 -13.98 29.76 -12.20
C GLY A 3 -13.41 28.42 -12.61
N ASP A 4 -12.45 28.49 -13.53
CA ASP A 4 -11.58 27.40 -13.94
C ASP A 4 -10.78 26.96 -12.71
N HIS A 5 -11.32 25.99 -11.97
CA HIS A 5 -10.54 25.25 -11.00
C HIS A 5 -9.55 24.41 -11.81
N THR A 6 -8.39 25.01 -12.06
CA THR A 6 -7.21 24.31 -12.54
C THR A 6 -7.06 23.11 -11.61
N GLU A 7 -7.38 21.93 -12.14
CA GLU A 7 -7.16 20.65 -11.52
C GLU A 7 -5.67 20.62 -11.22
N THR A 8 -5.31 21.09 -10.02
CA THR A 8 -3.97 20.96 -9.49
C THR A 8 -3.85 19.46 -9.40
N GLU A 9 -3.15 18.87 -10.36
CA GLU A 9 -2.74 17.47 -10.33
C GLU A 9 -1.97 17.33 -9.03
N ASP A 10 -2.70 16.98 -7.97
CA ASP A 10 -2.18 16.53 -6.69
C ASP A 10 -1.06 15.57 -7.09
N PRO A 11 0.22 15.87 -6.77
CA PRO A 11 1.35 15.20 -7.39
C PRO A 11 1.09 13.72 -7.20
N ARG A 12 0.75 13.03 -8.30
CA ARG A 12 0.33 11.63 -8.26
C ARG A 12 1.53 10.91 -7.69
N LEU A 13 1.52 10.67 -6.37
CA LEU A 13 2.59 9.99 -5.68
C LEU A 13 2.84 8.73 -6.50
N PRO A 14 4.10 8.45 -6.91
CA PRO A 14 4.36 7.29 -7.74
C PRO A 14 3.72 6.10 -7.03
N LEU A 15 2.75 5.47 -7.71
CA LEU A 15 2.14 4.24 -7.24
C LEU A 15 3.31 3.30 -6.94
N LEU A 16 3.39 2.82 -5.70
CA LEU A 16 4.41 1.86 -5.29
C LEU A 16 4.56 0.81 -6.38
N THR A 17 5.77 0.67 -6.91
CA THR A 17 6.09 -0.39 -7.85
C THR A 17 5.81 -1.74 -7.20
N THR A 18 5.55 -2.77 -8.01
CA THR A 18 5.33 -4.13 -7.48
C THR A 18 6.46 -4.56 -6.52
N SER A 19 7.71 -4.20 -6.84
CA SER A 19 8.86 -4.47 -5.96
C SER A 19 8.77 -3.74 -4.62
N GLU A 20 8.42 -2.46 -4.61
CA GLU A 20 8.26 -1.69 -3.37
C GLU A 20 7.09 -2.19 -2.52
N VAL A 21 6.00 -2.65 -3.14
CA VAL A 21 4.89 -3.26 -2.39
C VAL A 21 5.34 -4.57 -1.75
N LEU A 22 6.05 -5.43 -2.48
CA LEU A 22 6.57 -6.69 -1.93
C LEU A 22 7.55 -6.45 -0.76
N GLN A 23 8.43 -5.46 -0.88
CA GLN A 23 9.32 -5.06 0.22
C GLN A 23 8.53 -4.57 1.44
N THR A 24 7.50 -3.74 1.22
CA THR A 24 6.63 -3.24 2.28
C THR A 24 5.91 -4.37 3.01
N ILE A 25 5.39 -5.36 2.29
CA ILE A 25 4.80 -6.57 2.88
C ILE A 25 5.82 -7.30 3.77
N GLY A 26 7.07 -7.45 3.31
CA GLY A 26 8.14 -8.05 4.10
C GLY A 26 8.46 -7.29 5.39
N TYR A 27 8.48 -5.96 5.35
CA TYR A 27 8.66 -5.14 6.55
C TYR A 27 7.51 -5.27 7.55
N LEU A 28 6.27 -5.29 7.06
CA LEU A 28 5.10 -5.49 7.90
C LEU A 28 5.10 -6.88 8.57
N GLN A 29 5.48 -7.93 7.84
CA GLN A 29 5.64 -9.27 8.41
C GLN A 29 6.74 -9.32 9.47
N ARG A 30 7.85 -8.60 9.28
CA ARG A 30 8.87 -8.46 10.31
C ARG A 30 8.32 -7.77 11.54
N LEU A 31 7.55 -6.69 11.38
CA LEU A 31 6.91 -6.01 12.52
C LEU A 31 5.94 -6.93 13.27
N VAL A 32 5.15 -7.75 12.56
CA VAL A 32 4.29 -8.78 13.17
C VAL A 32 5.10 -9.75 14.04
N SER A 33 6.29 -10.16 13.59
CA SER A 33 7.14 -11.09 14.35
C SER A 33 7.77 -10.46 15.60
N LEU A 34 7.95 -9.14 15.61
CA LEU A 34 8.62 -8.40 16.68
C LEU A 34 7.64 -7.84 17.71
N ASP A 35 6.39 -7.60 17.31
CA ASP A 35 5.38 -6.95 18.13
C ASP A 35 4.12 -7.81 18.22
N THR A 36 3.87 -8.45 19.37
CA THR A 36 2.67 -9.26 19.60
C THR A 36 1.49 -8.44 20.13
N THR A 37 1.60 -7.11 20.17
CA THR A 37 0.56 -6.20 20.64
C THR A 37 -0.35 -5.74 19.48
N HIS A 38 -1.18 -4.71 19.73
CA HIS A 38 -2.08 -4.15 18.73
C HIS A 38 -1.38 -3.68 17.46
N HIS A 39 -0.12 -3.22 17.53
CA HIS A 39 0.58 -2.77 16.33
C HIS A 39 0.97 -3.92 15.41
N GLY A 40 1.37 -5.07 15.95
CA GLY A 40 1.60 -6.27 15.15
C GLY A 40 0.33 -6.75 14.45
N TYR A 41 -0.80 -6.74 15.16
CA TYR A 41 -2.09 -7.07 14.54
C TYR A 41 -2.44 -6.10 13.40
N ALA A 42 -2.25 -4.79 13.60
CA ALA A 42 -2.46 -3.80 12.55
C ALA A 42 -1.54 -4.03 11.34
N ALA A 43 -0.26 -4.32 11.58
CA ALA A 43 0.71 -4.63 10.54
C ALA A 43 0.33 -5.89 9.74
N SER A 44 -0.17 -6.94 10.42
CA SER A 44 -0.66 -8.15 9.77
C SER A 44 -1.83 -7.86 8.83
N ARG A 45 -2.77 -7.01 9.26
CA ARG A 45 -3.92 -6.62 8.43
C ARG A 45 -3.49 -5.81 7.20
N LEU A 46 -2.57 -4.87 7.38
CA LEU A 46 -2.01 -4.08 6.28
C LEU A 46 -1.27 -4.96 5.26
N ALA A 47 -0.46 -5.92 5.74
CA ALA A 47 0.26 -6.85 4.87
C ALA A 47 -0.71 -7.69 4.02
N ALA A 48 -1.78 -8.18 4.63
CA ALA A 48 -2.80 -8.96 3.94
C ALA A 48 -3.55 -8.14 2.87
N ASP A 49 -3.92 -6.90 3.18
CA ASP A 49 -4.61 -6.02 2.22
C ASP A 49 -3.71 -5.69 1.02
N LEU A 50 -2.45 -5.36 1.27
CA LEU A 50 -1.47 -5.10 0.21
C LEU A 50 -1.23 -6.33 -0.68
N ALA A 51 -1.06 -7.52 -0.08
CA ALA A 51 -0.87 -8.75 -0.83
C ALA A 51 -2.06 -9.07 -1.75
N LYS A 52 -3.29 -8.80 -1.28
CA LYS A 52 -4.51 -8.96 -2.07
C LYS A 52 -4.52 -8.02 -3.27
N ARG A 53 -4.21 -6.72 -3.06
CA ARG A 53 -4.18 -5.72 -4.14
C ARG A 53 -3.14 -6.04 -5.21
N VAL A 54 -1.94 -6.47 -4.81
CA VAL A 54 -0.89 -6.89 -5.76
C VAL A 54 -1.36 -8.08 -6.58
N SER A 55 -1.93 -9.10 -5.93
CA SER A 55 -2.41 -10.29 -6.62
C SER A 55 -3.50 -9.95 -7.65
N GLN A 56 -4.39 -9.01 -7.33
CA GLN A 56 -5.44 -8.55 -8.24
C GLN A 56 -4.88 -7.75 -9.42
N HIS A 57 -3.82 -6.97 -9.21
CA HIS A 57 -3.15 -6.23 -10.28
C HIS A 57 -2.37 -7.15 -11.23
N THR A 58 -1.75 -8.21 -10.72
CA THR A 58 -0.97 -9.16 -11.54
C THR A 58 -1.82 -10.13 -12.36
N VAL A 59 -3.07 -10.40 -11.96
CA VAL A 59 -3.98 -11.34 -12.69
C VAL A 59 -4.74 -10.63 -13.83
N GLY A 60 -4.67 -9.30 -13.91
CA GLY A 60 -5.35 -8.49 -14.92
C GLY A 60 -4.45 -7.90 -16.02
N SER A 61 -3.20 -8.33 -16.14
CA SER A 61 -2.25 -7.89 -17.19
C SER A 61 -1.97 -8.96 -18.22
#